data_AF-A0A7W4GQY2-F1
#
_entry.id   AF-A0A7W4GQY2-F1
#
_cell.length_a   1.000
_cell.length_b   1.000
_cell.length_c   1.000
_cell.angle_alpha   90.00
_cell.angle_beta   90.00
_cell.angle_gamma   90.00
#
_symmetry.space_group_name_H-M   'P 1'
#
loop_
_entity.id
_entity.type
_entity.pdbx_description
1 polymer ?
#
loop_
_entity_poly.entity_id
_entity_poly.type
_entity_poly.pdbx_seq_one_letter_code
_entity_poly.pdbx_strand_id
1 'polypeptide(L)'
;MTFQRQWPARAFTIRCEGDAPCLIIAKGRDRWALEALMAAGPNGCTPINNPAPRWAAYIHNLRALGVAIDTITEKHGGPFAGHHARYVLRCHVTAGREGGAA
;
A
#
# COMPACT_ATOMS: atom_id res chain seq x y z
N MET A 1 -21.23 -18.03 -2.00
CA MET A 1 -20.36 -17.34 -2.97
C MET A 1 -19.68 -16.17 -2.28
N THR A 2 -18.36 -16.20 -2.09
CA THR A 2 -17.64 -15.06 -1.54
C THR A 2 -17.47 -14.02 -2.66
N PHE A 3 -18.17 -12.90 -2.57
CA PHE A 3 -17.84 -11.73 -3.37
C PHE A 3 -16.45 -11.27 -2.94
N GLN A 4 -15.40 -11.74 -3.64
CA GLN A 4 -14.10 -11.11 -3.51
C GLN A 4 -14.30 -9.68 -3.98
N ARG A 5 -14.06 -8.70 -3.11
CA ARG A 5 -13.91 -7.31 -3.55
C ARG A 5 -12.86 -7.34 -4.66
N GLN A 6 -13.32 -7.08 -5.88
CA GLN A 6 -12.41 -6.89 -6.99
C GLN A 6 -11.85 -5.49 -6.83
N TRP A 7 -10.53 -5.37 -6.87
CA TRP A 7 -9.85 -4.08 -6.94
C TRP A 7 -9.54 -3.80 -8.41
N PRO A 8 -10.50 -3.30 -9.21
CA PRO A 8 -10.23 -2.96 -10.60
C PRO A 8 -9.15 -1.88 -10.67
N ALA A 9 -8.56 -1.74 -11.85
CA ALA A 9 -7.56 -0.71 -12.11
C ALA A 9 -8.11 0.67 -11.75
N ARG A 10 -7.34 1.42 -10.96
CA ARG A 10 -7.66 2.78 -10.56
C ARG A 10 -6.41 3.64 -10.68
N ALA A 11 -6.61 4.86 -11.17
CA ALA A 11 -5.56 5.86 -11.24
C ALA A 11 -5.38 6.53 -9.86
N PHE A 12 -4.14 6.80 -9.48
CA PHE A 12 -3.79 7.54 -8.27
C PHE A 12 -2.77 8.61 -8.63
N THR A 13 -2.90 9.77 -7.97
CA THR A 13 -1.90 10.83 -8.06
C THR A 13 -1.04 10.80 -6.81
N ILE A 14 0.27 10.71 -7.01
CA ILE A 14 1.29 10.72 -5.98
C ILE A 14 1.92 12.11 -5.95
N ARG A 15 2.06 12.67 -4.74
CA ARG A 15 2.81 13.91 -4.49
C ARG A 15 3.88 13.61 -3.46
N CYS A 16 5.13 13.64 -3.89
CA CYS A 16 6.30 13.64 -3.01
C CYS A 16 6.75 15.08 -2.77
N GLU A 17 7.38 15.34 -1.63
CA GLU A 17 7.92 16.65 -1.33
C GLU A 17 9.08 16.99 -2.29
N GLY A 18 8.97 18.13 -2.98
CA GLY A 18 10.00 18.59 -3.93
C GLY A 18 9.85 18.07 -5.37
N ASP A 19 8.98 17.08 -5.63
CA ASP A 19 8.79 16.49 -6.96
C ASP A 19 7.47 16.92 -7.62
N ALA A 20 7.43 16.89 -8.95
CA ALA A 20 6.19 17.06 -9.69
C ALA A 20 5.21 15.89 -9.40
N PRO A 21 3.89 16.14 -9.33
CA PRO A 21 2.91 15.08 -9.13
C PRO A 21 3.00 14.01 -10.23
N CYS A 22 2.96 12.73 -9.84
CA CYS A 22 3.02 11.60 -10.75
C CYS A 22 1.69 10.82 -10.74
N LEU A 23 1.29 10.30 -11.90
CA LEU A 23 0.11 9.43 -12.04
C LEU A 23 0.54 7.97 -12.11
N ILE A 24 -0.07 7.12 -11.28
CA ILE A 24 0.11 5.67 -11.34
C ILE A 24 -1.23 4.97 -11.53
N ILE A 25 -1.18 3.74 -12.03
CA ILE A 25 -2.34 2.85 -12.08
C ILE A 25 -2.04 1.64 -11.20
N ALA A 26 -2.88 1.42 -10.18
CA ALA A 26 -2.81 0.23 -9.34
C ALA A 26 -4.07 -0.61 -9.52
N LYS A 27 -3.93 -1.94 -9.46
CA LYS A 27 -5.03 -2.91 -9.56
C LYS A 27 -4.79 -4.08 -8.61
N GLY A 28 -5.82 -4.90 -8.42
CA GLY A 28 -5.73 -6.11 -7.62
C GLY A 28 -5.17 -5.85 -6.22
N ARG A 29 -4.21 -6.68 -5.80
CA ARG A 29 -3.64 -6.60 -4.46
C ARG A 29 -2.68 -5.42 -4.25
N ASP A 30 -2.10 -4.89 -5.31
CA ASP A 30 -1.27 -3.68 -5.23
C ASP A 30 -2.17 -2.47 -4.89
N ARG A 31 -3.35 -2.37 -5.53
CA ARG A 31 -4.35 -1.35 -5.19
C ARG A 31 -4.84 -1.51 -3.76
N TRP A 32 -5.18 -2.73 -3.35
CA TRP A 32 -5.59 -3.00 -1.97
C TRP A 32 -4.52 -2.55 -0.96
N ALA A 33 -3.26 -2.90 -1.20
CA ALA A 33 -2.16 -2.53 -0.32
C ALA A 33 -1.98 -1.00 -0.26
N LEU A 34 -2.09 -0.31 -1.40
CA LEU A 34 -2.02 1.14 -1.45
C LEU A 34 -3.17 1.80 -0.66
N GLU A 35 -4.41 1.36 -0.85
CA GLU A 35 -5.56 1.86 -0.10
C GLU A 35 -5.44 1.59 1.40
N ALA A 36 -4.89 0.44 1.78
CA ALA A 36 -4.62 0.11 3.18
C ALA A 36 -3.55 1.02 3.80
N LEU A 37 -2.49 1.35 3.06
CA LEU A 37 -1.48 2.31 3.49
C LEU A 37 -2.05 3.73 3.62
N MET A 38 -2.88 4.15 2.67
CA MET A 38 -3.59 5.43 2.73
C MET A 38 -4.48 5.52 3.98
N ALA A 39 -5.22 4.45 4.29
CA ALA A 39 -6.07 4.39 5.48
C ALA A 39 -5.28 4.35 6.79
N ALA A 40 -4.12 3.68 6.80
CA ALA A 40 -3.24 3.64 7.97
C ALA A 40 -2.53 4.98 8.23
N GLY A 41 -2.34 5.80 7.19
CA GLY A 41 -1.70 7.10 7.28
C GLY A 41 -0.29 7.03 7.89
N PRO A 42 0.12 8.00 8.72
CA PRO A 42 1.48 8.07 9.26
C PRO A 42 1.82 6.91 10.21
N ASN A 43 0.81 6.22 10.76
CA ASN A 43 1.02 5.04 11.60
C ASN A 43 1.54 3.84 10.79
N GLY A 44 1.31 3.81 9.48
CA GLY A 44 1.69 2.70 8.62
C GLY A 44 0.95 1.40 8.90
N CYS A 45 1.19 0.41 8.05
CA CYS A 45 0.53 -0.88 8.10
C CYS A 45 1.53 -1.99 8.42
N THR A 46 1.16 -2.89 9.34
CA THR A 46 1.92 -4.11 9.66
C THR A 46 1.10 -5.35 9.25
N PRO A 47 1.75 -6.41 8.73
CA PRO A 47 1.12 -7.70 8.48
C PRO A 47 0.42 -8.30 9.71
N ILE A 48 0.75 -7.88 10.93
CA ILE A 48 0.09 -8.33 12.16
C ILE A 48 -1.35 -7.79 12.24
N ASN A 49 -1.54 -6.49 11.98
CA ASN A 49 -2.83 -5.83 12.14
C ASN A 49 -3.69 -5.92 10.89
N ASN A 50 -3.08 -6.13 9.73
CA ASN A 50 -3.78 -6.24 8.45
C ASN A 50 -3.20 -7.41 7.63
N PRO A 51 -3.53 -8.65 7.99
CA PRO A 51 -2.90 -9.83 7.41
C PRO A 51 -3.28 -9.99 5.94
N ALA A 52 -2.26 -10.13 5.09
CA ALA A 52 -2.43 -10.56 3.71
C ALA A 52 -1.21 -11.35 3.23
N PRO A 53 -1.42 -12.29 2.29
CA PRO A 53 -0.31 -13.00 1.68
C PRO A 53 0.56 -11.99 0.91
N ARG A 54 1.87 -11.98 1.19
CA ARG A 54 2.91 -11.29 0.39
C ARG A 54 2.89 -9.76 0.39
N TRP A 55 2.69 -9.12 1.55
CA TRP A 55 2.87 -7.67 1.70
C TRP A 55 4.14 -7.14 1.04
N ALA A 56 5.30 -7.77 1.27
CA ALA A 56 6.57 -7.33 0.69
C ALA A 56 6.55 -7.23 -0.85
N ALA A 57 5.85 -8.14 -1.53
CA ALA A 57 5.73 -8.12 -2.99
C ALA A 57 4.89 -6.94 -3.47
N TYR A 58 3.77 -6.65 -2.81
CA TYR A 58 2.90 -5.51 -3.16
C TYR A 58 3.62 -4.19 -2.93
N ILE A 59 4.37 -4.07 -1.83
CA ILE A 59 5.19 -2.89 -1.54
C ILE A 59 6.30 -2.72 -2.57
N HIS A 60 6.95 -3.82 -2.99
CA HIS A 60 7.95 -3.78 -4.05
C HIS A 60 7.36 -3.25 -5.36
N ASN A 61 6.20 -3.75 -5.78
CA ASN A 61 5.50 -3.27 -6.98
C ASN A 61 5.12 -1.78 -6.88
N LEU A 62 4.58 -1.36 -5.73
CA LEU A 62 4.17 0.04 -5.53
C LEU A 62 5.38 1.00 -5.55
N ARG A 63 6.53 0.59 -5.00
CA ARG A 63 7.77 1.36 -5.10
C ARG A 63 8.26 1.47 -6.54
N ALA A 64 8.17 0.39 -7.33
CA ALA A 64 8.51 0.42 -8.74
C ALA A 64 7.60 1.37 -9.56
N LEU A 65 6.37 1.62 -9.09
CA LEU A 65 5.47 2.63 -9.66
C LEU A 65 5.77 4.06 -9.18
N GLY A 66 6.70 4.26 -8.25
CA GLY A 66 7.06 5.58 -7.72
C GLY A 66 6.35 5.98 -6.43
N VAL A 67 5.68 5.05 -5.73
CA VAL A 67 5.11 5.33 -4.41
C VAL A 67 6.23 5.33 -3.37
N ALA A 68 6.42 6.46 -2.67
CA ALA A 68 7.38 6.55 -1.58
C ALA A 68 6.85 5.80 -0.34
N ILE A 69 7.47 4.67 -0.01
CA ILE A 69 7.08 3.82 1.11
C ILE A 69 8.31 3.40 1.88
N ASP A 70 8.33 3.63 3.19
CA ASP A 70 9.37 3.14 4.09
C ASP A 70 9.06 1.73 4.60
N THR A 71 10.11 0.99 4.96
CA THR A 71 9.99 -0.24 5.74
C THR A 71 10.72 -0.03 7.07
N ILE A 72 9.96 -0.03 8.16
CA ILE A 72 10.47 0.02 9.51
C ILE A 72 10.45 -1.40 10.07
N THR A 73 11.58 -1.88 10.58
CA THR A 73 11.65 -3.18 11.26
C THR A 73 11.19 -3.02 12.71
N GLU A 74 10.07 -3.65 13.06
CA GLU A 74 9.54 -3.66 14.42
C GLU A 74 9.78 -5.01 15.09
N LYS A 75 10.24 -4.98 16.34
CA LYS A 75 10.34 -6.18 17.17
C LYS A 75 9.01 -6.42 17.86
N HIS A 76 8.56 -7.67 17.91
CA HIS A 76 7.42 -8.07 18.73
C HIS A 76 7.81 -9.17 19.72
N GLY A 77 7.21 -9.13 20.91
CA GLY A 77 7.42 -10.10 21.98
C GLY A 77 6.43 -11.27 21.96
N GLY A 78 6.38 -12.02 23.07
CA GLY A 78 5.50 -13.18 23.26
C GLY A 78 6.19 -14.53 22.98
N PRO A 79 5.43 -15.65 23.04
CA PRO A 79 5.96 -17.00 22.84
C PRO A 79 6.63 -17.23 21.46
N PHE A 80 6.28 -16.39 20.49
CA PHE A 80 6.86 -16.38 19.15
C PHE A 80 7.50 -15.02 18.86
N ALA A 81 8.43 -14.59 19.72
CA ALA A 81 9.11 -13.30 19.53
C ALA A 81 9.88 -13.26 18.20
N GLY A 82 9.87 -12.10 17.55
CA GLY A 82 10.46 -11.94 16.23
C GLY A 82 10.47 -10.49 15.74
N HIS A 83 10.75 -10.34 14.46
CA HIS A 83 10.74 -9.05 13.77
C HIS A 83 9.73 -9.08 12.63
N HIS A 84 9.08 -7.96 12.40
CA HIS A 84 8.19 -7.79 11.25
C HIS A 84 8.35 -6.40 10.65
N ALA A 85 7.88 -6.24 9.41
CA ALA A 85 7.90 -4.96 8.72
C ALA A 85 6.65 -4.15 9.05
N ARG A 86 6.83 -2.87 9.38
CA ARG A 86 5.80 -1.83 9.25
C ARG A 86 6.09 -1.00 8.01
N TYR A 87 5.11 -0.89 7.13
CA TYR A 87 5.19 -0.10 5.91
C TYR A 87 4.52 1.25 6.11
N VAL A 88 5.24 2.34 5.86
CA VAL A 88 4.73 3.71 6.08
C VAL A 88 4.73 4.47 4.77
N LEU A 89 3.59 5.05 4.41
CA LEU A 89 3.46 5.90 3.23
C LEU A 89 4.14 7.25 3.49
N ARG A 90 5.05 7.66 2.61
CA ARG A 90 5.84 8.90 2.73
C ARG A 90 5.51 9.98 1.71
N CYS A 91 4.51 9.71 0.88
CA CYS A 91 3.98 10.64 -0.11
C CYS A 91 2.48 10.82 0.09
N HIS A 92 1.97 11.97 -0.33
CA HIS A 92 0.52 12.18 -0.35
C HIS A 92 -0.08 11.50 -1.59
N VAL A 93 -1.03 10.60 -1.38
CA VAL A 93 -1.69 9.86 -2.46
C VAL A 93 -3.16 10.23 -2.51
N THR A 94 -3.63 10.67 -3.67
CA THR A 94 -5.06 10.94 -3.92
C THR A 94 -5.60 9.99 -4.96
N ALA A 95 -6.74 9.37 -4.66
CA ALA A 95 -7.38 8.45 -5.57
C ALA A 95 -8.11 9.22 -6.69
N GLY A 96 -7.82 8.89 -7.94
CA GLY A 96 -8.51 9.42 -9.11
C GLY A 96 -9.86 8.73 -9.34
N ARG A 97 -10.51 9.09 -10.46
CA ARG A 97 -11.74 8.42 -10.90
C ARG A 97 -11.44 6.94 -11.17
N GLU A 98 -12.34 6.06 -10.74
CA GLU A 98 -12.25 4.65 -11.11
C GLU A 98 -12.51 4.52 -12.61
N GLY A 99 -11.61 3.83 -13.32
CA GLY A 99 -11.84 3.52 -14.73
C GLY A 99 -12.97 2.51 -14.80
N GLY A 100 -14.13 2.93 -15.31
CA GLY A 100 -15.16 1.98 -15.71
C GLY A 100 -14.57 1.09 -16.80
N ALA A 101 -14.67 -0.22 -16.64
CA ALA A 101 -14.44 -1.14 -17.74
C ALA A 101 -15.41 -0.75 -18.86
N ALA A 102 -14.86 -0.41 -20.03
CA ALA A 102 -15.61 -0.36 -21.28
C ALA A 102 -15.88 -1.80 -21.76
#